data_AF-A0A1B8PUZ6-F1
#
_entry.id   AF-A0A1B8PUZ6-F1
#
_cell.length_a   1.000
_cell.length_b   1.000
_cell.length_c   1.000
_cell.angle_alpha   90.00
_cell.angle_beta   90.00
_cell.angle_gamma   90.00
#
_symmetry.space_group_name_H-M   'P 1'
#
loop_
_entity.id
_entity.type
_entity.pdbx_description
1 polymer ?
#
loop_
_entity_poly.entity_id
_entity_poly.type
_entity_poly.pdbx_seq_one_letter_code
_entity_poly.pdbx_strand_id
1 'polypeptide(L)'
;MKTNTLLGIIIVLLAVLIGLVFYMMSGQAEKRAINHIEQELSIKNDEKMAEFKQIAFDHESIQLAQSAISHLKMEMQVYLIDRGQLPTSLAELNLPSNWTPSSKIKSVDLDSNSVITITIDNAQSKGVLIFTPTIHQDSYIDWQCTTPDIADIGRHLPTCVYTGTP
;
A
#
# COMPACT_ATOMS: atom_id res chain seq x y z
N MET A 1 -6.76 -55.89 -61.89
CA MET A 1 -7.32 -54.52 -61.91
C MET A 1 -8.01 -54.06 -60.61
N LYS A 2 -8.03 -54.85 -59.51
CA LYS A 2 -8.67 -54.43 -58.24
C LYS A 2 -7.68 -53.88 -57.18
N THR A 3 -6.40 -54.22 -57.28
CA THR A 3 -5.38 -53.88 -56.26
C THR A 3 -4.93 -52.41 -56.30
N ASN A 4 -4.79 -51.81 -57.49
CA ASN A 4 -4.40 -50.40 -57.63
C ASN A 4 -5.49 -49.42 -57.19
N THR A 5 -6.76 -49.77 -57.39
CA THR A 5 -7.90 -48.96 -56.92
C THR A 5 -8.04 -49.01 -55.40
N LEU A 6 -7.81 -50.17 -54.79
CA LEU A 6 -7.84 -50.31 -53.33
C LEU A 6 -6.70 -49.54 -52.66
N LEU A 7 -5.50 -49.59 -53.25
CA LEU A 7 -4.33 -48.84 -52.76
C LEU A 7 -4.56 -47.32 -52.82
N GLY A 8 -5.16 -46.82 -53.92
CA GLY A 8 -5.49 -45.41 -54.07
C GLY A 8 -6.48 -44.91 -53.01
N ILE A 9 -7.51 -45.70 -52.70
CA ILE A 9 -8.51 -45.36 -51.66
C ILE A 9 -7.86 -45.29 -50.27
N ILE A 10 -6.95 -46.22 -49.95
CA ILE A 10 -6.25 -46.23 -48.66
C ILE A 10 -5.40 -44.97 -48.49
N ILE A 11 -4.67 -44.54 -49.54
CA ILE A 11 -3.82 -43.33 -49.48
C ILE A 11 -4.67 -42.08 -49.24
N VAL A 12 -5.81 -41.95 -49.91
CA VAL A 12 -6.73 -40.81 -49.73
C VAL A 12 -7.28 -40.77 -48.30
N LEU A 13 -7.71 -41.92 -47.76
CA LEU A 13 -8.18 -42.02 -46.38
C LEU A 13 -7.09 -41.65 -45.37
N LEU A 14 -5.85 -42.05 -45.63
CA LEU A 14 -4.70 -41.74 -44.78
C LEU A 14 -4.39 -40.24 -44.76
N ALA A 15 -4.44 -39.58 -45.93
CA ALA A 15 -4.24 -38.13 -46.03
C ALA A 15 -5.34 -37.34 -45.27
N VAL A 16 -6.59 -37.78 -45.36
CA VAL A 16 -7.71 -37.18 -44.63
C VAL A 16 -7.54 -37.36 -43.12
N LEU A 17 -7.14 -38.55 -42.67
CA LEU A 17 -6.86 -38.83 -41.26
C LEU A 17 -5.73 -37.96 -40.71
N ILE A 18 -4.62 -37.83 -41.45
CA ILE A 18 -3.49 -36.97 -41.06
C ILE A 18 -3.94 -35.50 -40.95
N GLY A 19 -4.74 -35.01 -41.90
CA GLY A 19 -5.29 -33.65 -41.86
C GLY A 19 -6.17 -33.39 -40.64
N LEU A 20 -7.04 -34.35 -40.27
CA LEU A 20 -7.90 -34.25 -39.08
C LEU A 20 -7.11 -34.27 -37.77
N VAL A 21 -6.06 -35.09 -37.69
CA VAL A 21 -5.17 -35.14 -36.51
C VAL A 21 -4.42 -33.81 -36.35
N PHE A 22 -3.89 -33.24 -37.44
CA PHE A 22 -3.26 -31.92 -37.39
C PHE A 22 -4.23 -30.82 -36.97
N TYR A 23 -5.46 -30.84 -37.48
CA TYR A 23 -6.50 -29.88 -37.09
C TYR A 23 -6.88 -29.97 -35.61
N MET A 24 -7.06 -31.19 -35.08
CA MET A 24 -7.33 -31.39 -33.64
C MET A 24 -6.14 -30.96 -32.76
N MET A 25 -4.90 -31.27 -33.16
CA MET A 25 -3.70 -30.91 -32.41
C MET A 25 -3.45 -29.40 -32.40
N SER A 26 -3.69 -28.70 -33.53
CA SER A 26 -3.55 -27.24 -33.63
C SER A 26 -4.50 -26.51 -32.68
N GLY A 27 -5.78 -26.90 -32.65
CA GLY A 27 -6.76 -26.28 -31.76
C GLY A 27 -6.51 -26.55 -30.27
N GLN A 28 -5.80 -27.62 -29.92
CA GLN A 28 -5.40 -27.88 -28.53
C GLN A 28 -4.21 -27.01 -28.08
N ALA A 29 -3.25 -26.76 -28.97
CA ALA A 29 -2.10 -25.90 -28.67
C ALA A 29 -2.53 -24.45 -28.43
N GLU A 30 -3.41 -23.91 -29.28
CA GLU A 30 -3.97 -22.56 -29.12
C GLU A 30 -4.77 -22.41 -27.83
N LYS A 31 -5.63 -23.37 -27.49
CA LYS A 31 -6.40 -23.35 -26.24
C LYS A 31 -5.51 -23.37 -25.00
N ARG A 32 -4.43 -24.15 -25.01
CA ARG A 32 -3.47 -24.18 -23.89
C ARG A 32 -2.75 -22.84 -23.74
N ALA A 33 -2.36 -22.21 -24.85
CA ALA A 33 -1.73 -20.90 -24.83
C ALA A 33 -2.67 -19.81 -24.30
N ILE A 34 -3.93 -19.78 -24.77
CA ILE A 34 -4.95 -18.81 -24.32
C ILE A 34 -5.24 -18.98 -22.83
N ASN A 35 -5.47 -20.21 -22.36
CA ASN A 35 -5.74 -20.46 -20.95
C ASN A 35 -4.56 -20.06 -20.05
N HIS A 36 -3.33 -20.27 -20.51
CA HIS A 36 -2.14 -19.86 -19.78
C HIS A 36 -2.03 -18.33 -19.68
N ILE A 37 -2.29 -17.62 -20.78
CA ILE A 37 -2.32 -16.15 -20.81
C ILE A 37 -3.41 -15.62 -19.87
N GLU A 38 -4.62 -16.19 -19.92
CA GLU A 38 -5.73 -15.79 -19.06
C GLU A 38 -5.42 -16.02 -17.58
N GLN A 39 -4.76 -17.14 -17.26
CA GLN A 39 -4.32 -17.45 -15.90
C GLN A 39 -3.20 -16.51 -15.42
N GLU A 40 -2.22 -16.18 -16.27
CA GLU A 40 -1.20 -15.17 -15.92
C GLU A 40 -1.82 -13.79 -15.71
N LEU A 41 -2.80 -13.44 -16.55
CA LEU A 41 -3.51 -12.17 -16.43
C LEU A 41 -4.33 -12.10 -15.13
N SER A 42 -5.00 -13.18 -14.75
CA SER A 42 -5.78 -13.23 -13.52
C SER A 42 -4.89 -13.13 -12.28
N ILE A 43 -3.77 -13.87 -12.24
CA ILE A 43 -2.79 -13.80 -11.14
C ILE A 43 -2.26 -12.37 -11.01
N LYS A 44 -1.80 -11.77 -12.11
CA LYS A 44 -1.26 -10.41 -12.10
C LYS A 44 -2.31 -9.37 -11.70
N ASN A 45 -3.56 -9.59 -12.08
CA ASN A 45 -4.67 -8.73 -11.68
C ASN A 45 -4.98 -8.85 -10.18
N ASP A 46 -4.94 -10.06 -9.64
CA ASP A 46 -5.15 -10.32 -8.21
C ASP A 46 -4.01 -9.74 -7.37
N GLU A 47 -2.75 -9.89 -7.81
CA GLU A 47 -1.58 -9.25 -7.19
C GLU A 47 -1.74 -7.73 -7.15
N LYS A 48 -2.08 -7.10 -8.28
CA LYS A 48 -2.33 -5.66 -8.33
C LYS A 48 -3.50 -5.24 -7.44
N MET A 49 -4.57 -6.04 -7.39
CA MET A 49 -5.72 -5.76 -6.54
C MET A 49 -5.34 -5.83 -5.05
N ALA A 50 -4.49 -6.79 -4.66
CA ALA A 50 -3.95 -6.88 -3.31
C ALA A 50 -3.08 -5.65 -2.97
N GLU A 51 -2.20 -5.23 -3.88
CA GLU A 51 -1.39 -4.02 -3.73
C GLU A 51 -2.27 -2.77 -3.56
N PHE A 52 -3.28 -2.59 -4.42
CA PHE A 52 -4.22 -1.47 -4.32
C PHE A 52 -5.00 -1.46 -3.00
N LYS A 53 -5.43 -2.62 -2.52
CA LYS A 53 -6.10 -2.73 -1.22
C LYS A 53 -5.17 -2.31 -0.08
N GLN A 54 -3.92 -2.76 -0.11
CA GLN A 54 -2.93 -2.39 0.89
C GLN A 54 -2.71 -0.87 0.91
N ILE A 55 -2.49 -0.25 -0.26
CA ILE A 55 -2.37 1.20 -0.41
C ILE A 55 -3.60 1.93 0.16
N ALA A 56 -4.81 1.41 -0.07
CA ALA A 56 -6.03 2.01 0.47
C ALA A 56 -6.10 1.93 2.01
N PHE A 57 -5.72 0.80 2.61
CA PHE A 57 -5.70 0.64 4.07
C PHE A 57 -4.64 1.51 4.74
N ASP A 58 -3.46 1.62 4.12
CA ASP A 58 -2.39 2.50 4.57
C ASP A 58 -2.84 3.97 4.45
N HIS A 59 -3.45 4.35 3.33
CA HIS A 59 -4.00 5.69 3.14
C HIS A 59 -5.03 6.06 4.22
N GLU A 60 -5.98 5.17 4.52
CA GLU A 60 -6.97 5.42 5.57
C GLU A 60 -6.31 5.65 6.95
N SER A 61 -5.39 4.77 7.34
CA SER A 61 -4.71 4.85 8.65
C SER A 61 -3.84 6.10 8.75
N ILE A 62 -3.16 6.46 7.66
CA ILE A 62 -2.34 7.66 7.56
C ILE A 62 -3.19 8.94 7.58
N GLN A 63 -4.37 8.96 6.96
CA GLN A 63 -5.29 10.11 7.02
C GLN A 63 -5.82 10.34 8.45
N LEU A 64 -6.07 9.27 9.21
CA LEU A 64 -6.41 9.38 10.64
C LEU A 64 -5.25 9.95 11.45
N ALA A 65 -4.03 9.49 11.20
CA ALA A 65 -2.84 10.06 11.82
C ALA A 65 -2.64 11.54 11.45
N GLN A 66 -2.90 11.92 10.17
CA GLN A 66 -2.85 13.30 9.69
C GLN A 66 -3.86 14.21 10.40
N SER A 67 -5.07 13.71 10.64
CA SER A 67 -6.09 14.44 11.36
C SER A 67 -5.68 14.67 12.82
N ALA A 68 -5.13 13.63 13.46
CA ALA A 68 -4.63 13.69 14.83
C ALA A 68 -3.48 14.70 14.99
N ILE A 69 -2.47 14.63 14.11
CA ILE A 69 -1.37 15.59 14.15
C ILE A 69 -1.86 17.01 13.85
N SER A 70 -2.82 17.20 12.94
CA SER A 70 -3.36 18.55 12.67
C SER A 70 -3.99 19.18 13.91
N HIS A 71 -4.72 18.38 14.71
CA HIS A 71 -5.24 18.81 16.00
C HIS A 71 -4.11 19.14 16.99
N LEU A 72 -3.14 18.24 17.16
CA LEU A 72 -2.01 18.47 18.08
C LEU A 72 -1.17 19.69 17.69
N LYS A 73 -0.91 19.91 16.40
CA LYS A 73 -0.20 21.09 15.90
C LYS A 73 -0.90 22.38 16.32
N MET A 74 -2.23 22.41 16.24
CA MET A 74 -3.03 23.55 16.67
C MET A 74 -2.91 23.77 18.18
N GLU A 75 -3.13 22.72 18.98
CA GLU A 75 -3.04 22.80 20.45
C GLU A 75 -1.64 23.22 20.91
N MET A 76 -0.59 22.69 20.29
CA MET A 76 0.80 23.07 20.59
C MET A 76 1.12 24.51 20.19
N GLN A 77 0.55 25.00 19.09
CA GLN A 77 0.72 26.39 18.67
C GLN A 77 0.04 27.34 19.67
N VAL A 78 -1.16 27.00 20.15
CA VAL A 78 -1.84 27.75 21.21
C VAL A 78 -1.04 27.72 22.51
N TYR A 79 -0.57 26.54 22.92
CA TYR A 79 0.25 26.38 24.11
C TYR A 79 1.55 27.21 24.04
N LEU A 80 2.21 27.25 22.88
CA LEU A 80 3.40 28.08 22.66
C LEU A 80 3.10 29.57 22.82
N ILE A 81 1.98 30.04 22.30
CA ILE A 81 1.54 31.45 22.43
C ILE A 81 1.27 31.79 23.89
N ASP A 82 0.60 30.89 24.62
CA ASP A 82 0.18 31.12 26.01
C ASP A 82 1.33 30.99 27.03
N ARG A 83 2.27 30.08 26.79
CA ARG A 83 3.31 29.68 27.75
C ARG A 83 4.73 30.08 27.35
N GLY A 84 4.95 30.44 26.09
CA GLY A 84 6.28 30.77 25.56
C GLY A 84 7.21 29.56 25.41
N GLN A 85 6.71 28.34 25.58
CA GLN A 85 7.46 27.08 25.41
C GLN A 85 6.54 26.01 24.81
N LEU A 86 7.11 24.98 24.19
CA LEU A 86 6.33 23.83 23.71
C LEU A 86 5.96 22.89 24.86
N PRO A 87 4.83 22.17 24.76
CA PRO A 87 4.47 21.16 25.73
C PRO A 87 5.38 19.93 25.60
N THR A 88 5.57 19.26 26.72
CA THR A 88 6.43 18.08 26.88
C THR A 88 5.65 16.80 27.20
N SER A 89 4.31 16.89 27.24
CA SER A 89 3.42 15.76 27.42
C SER A 89 2.00 16.07 26.94
N LEU A 90 1.23 15.03 26.62
CA LEU A 90 -0.20 15.17 26.25
C LEU A 90 -1.04 15.78 27.37
N ALA A 91 -0.68 15.54 28.64
CA ALA A 91 -1.40 16.08 29.78
C ALA A 91 -1.37 17.60 29.84
N GLU A 92 -0.27 18.23 29.39
CA GLU A 92 -0.16 19.69 29.30
C GLU A 92 -1.10 20.30 28.24
N LEU A 93 -1.55 19.47 27.29
CA LEU A 93 -2.57 19.81 26.29
C LEU A 93 -3.99 19.38 26.74
N ASN A 94 -4.18 19.04 28.02
CA ASN A 94 -5.44 18.51 28.56
C ASN A 94 -5.91 17.20 27.89
N LEU A 95 -4.99 16.44 27.30
CA LEU A 95 -5.27 15.14 26.72
C LEU A 95 -4.84 14.02 27.69
N PRO A 96 -5.63 12.93 27.81
CA PRO A 96 -5.20 11.74 28.53
C PRO A 96 -3.88 11.19 27.98
N SER A 97 -3.05 10.58 28.84
CA SER A 97 -1.78 9.96 28.42
C SER A 97 -1.97 8.79 27.44
N ASN A 98 -3.15 8.18 27.42
CA ASN A 98 -3.53 7.11 26.51
C ASN A 98 -4.48 7.58 25.39
N TRP A 99 -4.50 8.89 25.10
CA TRP A 99 -5.34 9.42 24.04
C TRP A 99 -4.95 8.83 22.68
N THR A 100 -5.96 8.35 21.96
CA THR A 100 -5.80 7.90 20.57
C THR A 100 -6.97 8.45 19.74
N PRO A 101 -6.73 8.88 18.50
CA PRO A 101 -7.77 9.46 17.64
C PRO A 101 -8.73 8.40 17.08
N SER A 102 -8.32 7.12 17.05
CA SER A 102 -9.12 6.00 16.55
C SER A 102 -8.54 4.66 17.00
N SER A 103 -9.32 3.59 16.87
CA SER A 103 -8.86 2.21 17.12
C SER A 103 -7.81 1.69 16.13
N LYS A 104 -7.57 2.41 15.02
CA LYS A 104 -6.52 2.07 14.03
C LYS A 104 -5.14 2.63 14.42
N ILE A 105 -5.11 3.57 15.38
CA ILE A 105 -3.90 4.16 15.94
C ILE A 105 -3.66 3.51 17.31
N LYS A 106 -2.50 2.88 17.46
CA LYS A 106 -2.13 2.16 18.68
C LYS A 106 -1.71 3.11 19.79
N SER A 107 -0.91 4.11 19.47
CA SER A 107 -0.51 5.15 20.43
C SER A 107 -0.25 6.47 19.74
N VAL A 108 -0.41 7.53 20.51
CA VAL A 108 0.13 8.85 20.22
C VAL A 108 0.93 9.27 21.44
N ASP A 109 2.22 9.55 21.24
CA ASP A 109 3.16 9.88 22.28
C ASP A 109 3.74 11.27 22.01
N LEU A 110 3.84 12.10 23.04
CA LEU A 110 4.51 13.41 23.02
C LEU A 110 5.62 13.37 24.05
N ASP A 111 6.87 13.51 23.59
CA ASP A 111 8.05 13.38 24.45
C ASP A 111 8.52 14.72 25.03
N SER A 112 9.59 14.66 25.83
CA SER A 112 10.18 15.82 26.48
C SER A 112 10.86 16.81 25.52
N ASN A 113 11.11 16.41 24.27
CA ASN A 113 11.62 17.26 23.20
C ASN A 113 10.48 17.81 22.32
N SER A 114 9.23 17.64 22.76
CA SER A 114 8.02 18.01 22.05
C SER A 114 7.83 17.26 20.72
N VAL A 115 8.50 16.13 20.53
CA VAL A 115 8.36 15.27 19.36
C VAL A 115 7.10 14.43 19.52
N ILE A 116 6.26 14.43 18.48
CA ILE A 116 5.06 13.60 18.44
C ILE A 116 5.39 12.32 17.67
N THR A 117 5.12 11.17 18.28
CA THR A 117 5.20 9.86 17.65
C THR A 117 3.80 9.26 17.56
N ILE A 118 3.36 8.93 16.35
CA ILE A 118 2.08 8.24 16.11
C ILE A 118 2.37 6.83 15.62
N THR A 119 1.93 5.84 16.38
CA THR A 119 2.09 4.43 16.03
C THR A 119 0.81 3.88 15.42
N ILE A 120 0.87 3.49 14.15
CA ILE A 120 -0.15 2.72 13.45
C ILE A 120 0.17 1.24 13.65
N ASP A 121 -0.75 0.48 14.23
CA ASP A 121 -0.61 -0.97 14.38
C ASP A 121 -1.99 -1.58 14.43
N ASN A 122 -2.50 -1.93 13.25
CA ASN A 122 -3.78 -2.61 13.08
C ASN A 122 -3.62 -3.82 12.15
N ALA A 123 -4.72 -4.53 11.90
CA ALA A 123 -4.69 -5.77 11.13
C ALA A 123 -4.25 -5.57 9.67
N GLN A 124 -4.42 -4.37 9.10
CA GLN A 124 -4.16 -4.07 7.70
C GLN A 124 -3.00 -3.10 7.48
N SER A 125 -2.62 -2.28 8.46
CA SER A 125 -1.61 -1.25 8.31
C SER A 125 -0.74 -1.15 9.56
N LYS A 126 0.56 -0.92 9.35
CA LYS A 126 1.55 -0.76 10.41
C LYS A 126 2.58 0.30 10.03
N GLY A 127 3.05 1.04 11.03
CA GLY A 127 4.16 1.95 10.88
C GLY A 127 4.14 3.09 11.88
N VAL A 128 5.25 3.81 11.98
CA VAL A 128 5.43 4.93 12.89
C VAL A 128 5.60 6.21 12.09
N LEU A 129 4.86 7.26 12.47
CA LEU A 129 5.05 8.62 11.98
C LEU A 129 5.63 9.48 13.10
N ILE A 130 6.73 10.18 12.81
CA ILE A 130 7.45 11.02 13.76
C ILE A 130 7.39 12.45 13.28
N PHE A 131 6.87 13.35 14.12
CA PHE A 131 6.73 14.77 13.84
C PHE A 131 7.60 15.58 14.80
N THR A 132 8.62 16.22 14.25
CA THR A 132 9.59 17.02 15.00
C THR A 132 9.29 18.51 14.82
N PRO A 133 8.98 19.24 15.89
CA PRO A 133 8.75 20.68 15.80
C PRO A 133 10.07 21.45 15.73
N THR A 134 10.06 22.59 15.04
CA THR A 134 11.11 23.61 15.10
C THR A 134 10.47 24.96 15.36
N ILE A 135 10.90 25.65 16.42
CA ILE A 135 10.38 26.97 16.78
C ILE A 135 11.16 28.04 16.03
N HIS A 136 10.44 28.90 15.31
CA HIS A 136 11.00 30.08 14.64
C HIS A 136 10.91 31.33 15.53
N GLN A 137 11.65 32.38 15.15
CA GLN A 137 11.75 33.63 15.93
C GLN A 137 10.42 34.36 16.13
N ASP A 138 9.45 34.10 15.27
CA ASP A 138 8.08 34.64 15.28
C ASP A 138 7.10 33.77 16.10
N SER A 139 7.61 32.84 16.90
CA SER A 139 6.80 31.88 17.68
C SER A 139 5.88 31.00 16.84
N TYR A 140 6.25 30.80 15.57
CA TYR A 140 5.63 29.80 14.70
C TYR A 140 6.34 28.45 14.83
N ILE A 141 5.57 27.36 14.79
CA ILE A 141 6.09 26.00 14.80
C ILE A 141 6.11 25.45 13.37
N ASP A 142 7.31 25.22 12.83
CA ASP A 142 7.49 24.41 11.64
C ASP A 142 7.62 22.92 12.02
N TRP A 143 7.26 22.04 11.10
CA TRP A 143 7.10 20.62 11.38
C TRP A 143 7.78 19.76 10.33
N GLN A 144 8.79 19.02 10.77
CA GLN A 144 9.36 17.94 9.98
C GLN A 144 8.62 16.63 10.27
N CYS A 145 8.19 15.93 9.22
CA CYS A 145 7.60 14.61 9.34
C CYS A 145 8.53 13.54 8.75
N THR A 146 8.74 12.46 9.51
CA THR A 146 9.54 11.32 9.07
C THR A 146 8.88 9.99 9.43
N THR A 147 9.26 8.91 8.73
CA THR A 147 8.83 7.55 9.06
C THR A 147 9.90 6.53 8.70
N PRO A 148 10.24 5.59 9.60
CA PRO A 148 11.16 4.50 9.29
C PRO A 148 10.48 3.29 8.63
N ASP A 149 9.14 3.19 8.68
CA ASP A 149 8.42 1.96 8.35
C ASP A 149 7.66 2.01 7.02
N ILE A 150 7.24 3.21 6.59
CA ILE A 150 6.35 3.37 5.43
C ILE A 150 7.15 3.92 4.24
N ALA A 151 7.71 3.02 3.44
CA ALA A 151 8.62 3.36 2.33
C ALA A 151 8.00 4.32 1.30
N ASP A 152 6.70 4.20 1.07
CA ASP A 152 5.96 4.99 0.08
C ASP A 152 5.13 6.12 0.70
N ILE A 153 5.50 6.57 1.91
CA ILE A 153 4.80 7.62 2.65
C ILE A 153 4.50 8.87 1.82
N GLY A 154 5.39 9.24 0.89
CA GLY A 154 5.20 10.41 0.02
C GLY A 154 3.96 10.33 -0.87
N ARG A 155 3.44 9.11 -1.15
CA ARG A 155 2.16 8.92 -1.85
C ARG A 155 0.95 9.29 -0.99
N HIS A 156 1.07 9.19 0.33
CA HIS A 156 -0.02 9.43 1.28
C HIS A 156 0.09 10.80 1.95
N LEU A 157 1.30 11.20 2.32
CA LEU A 157 1.68 12.46 2.94
C LEU A 157 2.93 13.02 2.25
N PRO A 158 2.77 13.87 1.23
CA PRO A 158 3.88 14.40 0.45
C PRO A 158 4.93 15.20 1.26
N THR A 159 4.56 15.68 2.45
CA THR A 159 5.45 16.42 3.36
C THR A 159 6.22 15.54 4.34
N CYS A 160 5.98 14.23 4.33
CA CYS A 160 6.67 13.26 5.16
C CYS A 160 7.77 12.53 4.37
N VAL A 161 8.90 12.28 5.04
CA VAL A 161 10.08 11.66 4.41
C VAL A 161 10.33 10.27 5.00
N TYR A 162 10.58 9.30 4.14
CA TYR A 162 11.02 7.96 4.57
C TYR A 162 12.48 8.00 5.02
N THR A 163 12.76 7.45 6.20
CA THR A 163 14.10 7.41 6.82
C THR A 163 14.59 6.01 7.14
N GLY A 164 13.81 4.98 6.80
CA GLY A 164 14.22 3.59 6.96
C GLY A 164 15.34 3.21 5.98
N THR A 165 16.02 2.11 6.28
CA THR A 165 16.99 1.53 5.35
C THR A 165 16.26 0.86 4.18
N PRO A 166 16.66 1.16 2.92
CA PRO A 166 16.08 0.54 1.73
C PRO A 166 16.36 -0.97 1.64
#